data_AF-A0A6L5JUT4-F1
#
_entry.id   AF-A0A6L5JUT4-F1
#
_cell.length_a   1.000
_cell.length_b   1.000
_cell.length_c   1.000
_cell.angle_alpha   90.00
_cell.angle_beta   90.00
_cell.angle_gamma   90.00
#
_symmetry.space_group_name_H-M   'P 1'
#
loop_
_entity.id
_entity.type
_entity.pdbx_description
1 polymer ?
#
loop_
_entity_poly.entity_id
_entity_poly.type
_entity_poly.pdbx_seq_one_letter_code
_entity_poly.pdbx_strand_id
1 'polypeptide(L)'
;MKPVLVFDIETIPDVPGLRRLHGLDDTLSDSEVAELAFQQRRAQNGSDFMPLHLQRVVVISCVLRAGRDFRVWSLAEPEQGEGEIIQRFFDGIDKFTPQIVSWNGGGFDLPVLHYRGLIHGVVAPRYWDLGDGDYADSRDFKWNNYISRYHMRHLDLMDVLAMYQPRAAAPLDDLAKLIGFPGKLGMDGSKVWEAWCEGRGAEIRDYCETDVVNTYLVATRFRLMRGEIARDEYEAEVAFVRSELARLDKAHWREYLAAWGAPAVSAAPTVSADDAV
;
A
#
# COMPACT_ATOMS: atom_id res chain seq x y z
N MET A 1 -11.20 -9.73 16.60
CA MET A 1 -10.98 -8.80 15.47
C MET A 1 -10.50 -9.61 14.27
N LYS A 2 -11.09 -9.41 13.09
CA LYS A 2 -10.57 -10.03 11.85
C LYS A 2 -9.16 -9.48 11.59
N PRO A 3 -8.21 -10.30 11.09
CA PRO A 3 -6.88 -9.79 10.72
C PRO A 3 -6.99 -8.66 9.69
N VAL A 4 -6.20 -7.61 9.88
CA VAL A 4 -6.07 -6.51 8.92
C VAL A 4 -4.65 -6.54 8.37
N LEU A 5 -4.53 -6.60 7.04
CA LEU A 5 -3.27 -6.54 6.32
C LEU A 5 -3.26 -5.25 5.48
N VAL A 6 -2.46 -4.28 5.89
CA VAL A 6 -2.21 -3.08 5.08
C VAL A 6 -1.01 -3.34 4.20
N PHE A 7 -1.04 -2.88 2.96
CA PHE A 7 0.08 -3.03 2.03
C PHE A 7 0.21 -1.83 1.10
N ASP A 8 1.40 -1.71 0.53
CA ASP A 8 1.81 -0.74 -0.48
C ASP A 8 2.98 -1.35 -1.27
N ILE A 9 3.15 -0.96 -2.54
CA ILE A 9 4.21 -1.48 -3.41
C ILE A 9 5.08 -0.37 -3.97
N GLU A 10 6.36 -0.67 -4.15
CA GLU A 10 7.25 0.19 -4.94
C GLU A 10 7.68 -0.51 -6.22
N THR A 11 7.72 0.28 -7.28
CA THR A 11 7.93 -0.23 -8.64
C THR A 11 9.00 0.55 -9.38
N ILE A 12 9.64 -0.14 -10.32
CA ILE A 12 10.57 0.43 -11.31
C ILE A 12 10.06 0.12 -12.72
N PRO A 13 10.58 0.77 -13.77
CA PRO A 13 10.26 0.38 -15.14
C PRO A 13 10.61 -1.09 -15.41
N ASP A 14 9.70 -1.83 -16.05
CA ASP A 14 9.95 -3.20 -16.49
C ASP A 14 10.83 -3.21 -17.75
N VAL A 15 12.14 -2.99 -17.57
CA VAL A 15 13.12 -2.99 -18.67
C VAL A 15 13.06 -4.28 -19.51
N PRO A 16 13.01 -5.50 -18.93
CA PRO A 16 12.83 -6.72 -19.71
C PRO A 16 11.55 -6.72 -20.56
N GLY A 17 10.43 -6.25 -20.00
CA GLY A 17 9.16 -6.11 -20.73
C GLY A 17 9.24 -5.09 -21.86
N LEU A 18 9.87 -3.94 -21.61
CA LEU A 18 10.10 -2.90 -22.61
C LEU A 18 10.92 -3.41 -23.80
N ARG A 19 12.03 -4.13 -23.55
CA ARG A 19 12.81 -4.77 -24.61
C ARG A 19 11.97 -5.70 -25.45
N ARG A 20 11.18 -6.56 -24.80
CA ARG A 20 10.32 -7.55 -25.46
C ARG A 20 9.23 -6.90 -26.32
N LEU A 21 8.54 -5.89 -25.81
CA LEU A 21 7.41 -5.26 -26.52
C LEU A 21 7.85 -4.35 -27.66
N HIS A 22 9.02 -3.71 -27.52
CA HIS A 22 9.51 -2.75 -28.50
C HIS A 22 10.60 -3.31 -29.42
N GLY A 23 10.99 -4.58 -29.24
CA GLY A 23 12.05 -5.22 -30.02
C GLY A 23 13.39 -4.50 -29.90
N LEU A 24 13.70 -4.00 -28.70
CA LEU A 24 14.92 -3.22 -28.45
C LEU A 24 16.14 -4.14 -28.39
N ASP A 25 17.27 -3.63 -28.88
CA ASP A 25 18.53 -4.35 -28.93
C ASP A 25 19.08 -4.63 -27.51
N ASP A 26 19.61 -5.83 -27.30
CA ASP A 26 20.22 -6.25 -26.02
C ASP A 26 21.52 -5.49 -25.71
N THR A 27 22.11 -4.81 -26.69
CA THR A 27 23.29 -3.95 -26.49
C THR A 27 22.98 -2.64 -25.77
N LEU A 28 21.72 -2.19 -25.78
CA LEU A 28 21.32 -1.02 -25.00
C LEU A 28 21.42 -1.32 -23.50
N SER A 29 21.92 -0.38 -22.71
CA SER A 29 21.88 -0.46 -21.25
C SER A 29 20.45 -0.37 -20.71
N ASP A 30 20.21 -0.88 -19.50
CA ASP A 30 18.90 -0.78 -18.86
C ASP A 30 18.45 0.67 -18.65
N SER A 31 19.39 1.57 -18.35
CA SER A 31 19.14 3.01 -18.27
C SER A 31 18.70 3.61 -19.61
N GLU A 32 19.29 3.19 -20.73
CA GLU A 32 18.91 3.68 -22.06
C GLU A 32 17.52 3.19 -22.45
N VAL A 33 17.18 1.94 -22.13
CA VAL A 33 15.83 1.40 -22.37
C VAL A 33 14.78 2.13 -21.55
N ALA A 34 15.03 2.36 -20.25
CA ALA A 34 14.13 3.11 -19.40
C ALA A 34 13.96 4.57 -19.87
N GLU A 35 15.06 5.25 -20.20
CA GLU A 35 15.01 6.64 -20.68
C GLU A 35 14.27 6.78 -22.01
N LEU A 36 14.46 5.85 -22.94
CA LEU A 36 13.69 5.80 -24.19
C LEU A 36 12.19 5.70 -23.91
N ALA A 37 11.80 4.85 -22.96
CA ALA A 37 10.40 4.70 -22.56
C ALA A 37 9.86 5.98 -21.93
N PHE A 38 10.60 6.61 -21.02
CA PHE A 38 10.20 7.88 -20.40
C PHE A 38 10.02 9.00 -21.43
N GLN A 39 10.94 9.13 -22.39
CA GLN A 39 10.80 10.11 -23.48
C GLN A 39 9.51 9.91 -24.28
N GLN A 40 9.16 8.66 -24.59
CA GLN A 40 7.89 8.34 -25.26
C GLN A 40 6.68 8.72 -24.41
N ARG A 41 6.73 8.47 -23.09
CA ARG A 41 5.64 8.83 -22.17
C ARG A 41 5.47 10.34 -22.09
N ARG A 42 6.55 11.11 -21.88
CA ARG A 42 6.51 12.59 -21.90
C ARG A 42 5.92 13.14 -23.18
N ALA A 43 6.30 12.58 -24.33
CA ALA A 43 5.75 13.00 -25.62
C ALA A 43 4.24 12.69 -25.77
N GLN A 44 3.76 11.59 -25.20
CA GLN A 44 2.36 11.15 -25.30
C GLN A 44 1.43 11.84 -24.30
N ASN A 45 1.87 12.03 -23.06
CA ASN A 45 1.00 12.48 -21.97
C ASN A 45 1.66 13.40 -20.95
N GLY A 46 2.90 13.86 -21.19
CA GLY A 46 3.59 14.81 -20.32
C GLY A 46 4.08 14.25 -18.99
N SER A 47 4.13 12.92 -18.83
CA SER A 47 4.57 12.26 -17.59
C SER A 47 5.56 11.15 -17.87
N ASP A 48 6.45 10.85 -16.92
CA ASP A 48 7.33 9.67 -16.94
C ASP A 48 6.63 8.40 -16.43
N PHE A 49 5.42 8.54 -15.88
CA PHE A 49 4.72 7.44 -15.25
C PHE A 49 4.40 6.33 -16.25
N MET A 50 4.95 5.15 -16.01
CA MET A 50 4.80 3.99 -16.87
C MET A 50 3.38 3.38 -16.77
N PRO A 51 2.84 2.82 -17.88
CA PRO A 51 1.62 2.02 -17.83
C PRO A 51 1.74 0.88 -16.83
N LEU A 52 0.64 0.50 -16.15
CA LEU A 52 0.68 -0.46 -15.03
C LEU A 52 1.29 -1.83 -15.39
N HIS A 53 1.08 -2.31 -16.61
CA HIS A 53 1.65 -3.57 -17.09
C HIS A 53 3.15 -3.50 -17.41
N LEU A 54 3.73 -2.29 -17.43
CA LEU A 54 5.15 -1.99 -17.62
C LEU A 54 5.83 -1.52 -16.32
N GLN A 55 5.14 -1.68 -15.18
CA GLN A 55 5.72 -1.53 -13.86
C GLN A 55 6.27 -2.88 -13.38
N ARG A 56 7.44 -2.89 -12.77
CA ARG A 56 8.06 -4.07 -12.14
C ARG A 56 8.13 -3.84 -10.64
N VAL A 57 7.67 -4.81 -9.84
CA VAL A 57 7.65 -4.72 -8.37
C VAL A 57 9.04 -5.00 -7.81
N VAL A 58 9.53 -4.12 -6.94
CA VAL A 58 10.80 -4.30 -6.21
C VAL A 58 10.60 -4.43 -4.70
N VAL A 59 9.50 -3.90 -4.18
CA VAL A 59 9.15 -3.96 -2.75
C VAL A 59 7.63 -4.12 -2.61
N ILE A 60 7.21 -4.96 -1.67
CA ILE A 60 5.87 -4.93 -1.08
C ILE A 60 6.05 -4.78 0.43
N SER A 61 5.64 -3.66 1.00
CA SER A 61 5.61 -3.48 2.45
C SER A 61 4.26 -3.86 3.02
N CYS A 62 4.23 -4.31 4.26
CA CYS A 62 3.04 -4.82 4.91
C CYS A 62 2.99 -4.41 6.38
N VAL A 63 1.78 -4.07 6.85
CA VAL A 63 1.41 -4.07 8.27
C VAL A 63 0.38 -5.17 8.50
N LEU A 64 0.65 -6.10 9.41
CA LEU A 64 -0.36 -7.09 9.85
C LEU A 64 -0.76 -6.82 11.30
N ARG A 65 -2.04 -6.53 11.49
CA ARG A 65 -2.68 -6.47 12.80
C ARG A 65 -3.57 -7.71 12.98
N ALA A 66 -3.16 -8.63 13.86
CA ALA A 66 -3.90 -9.86 14.12
C ALA A 66 -3.89 -10.21 15.61
N GLY A 67 -5.06 -10.21 16.25
CA GLY A 67 -5.17 -10.50 17.69
C GLY A 67 -4.40 -9.48 18.53
N ARG A 68 -3.29 -9.90 19.15
CA ARG A 68 -2.38 -9.02 19.91
C ARG A 68 -1.13 -8.61 19.13
N ASP A 69 -0.93 -9.19 17.95
CA ASP A 69 0.26 -8.94 17.14
C ASP A 69 0.06 -7.70 16.27
N PHE A 70 1.15 -6.94 16.13
CA PHE A 70 1.35 -5.90 15.14
C PHE A 70 2.74 -6.11 14.56
N ARG A 71 2.83 -6.27 13.24
CA ARG A 71 4.10 -6.50 12.54
C ARG A 71 4.18 -5.58 11.34
N VAL A 72 5.35 -4.99 11.14
CA VAL A 72 5.70 -4.22 9.93
C VAL A 72 6.91 -4.88 9.30
N TRP A 73 6.83 -5.17 8.00
CA TRP A 73 7.95 -5.76 7.24
C TRP A 73 7.78 -5.51 5.74
N SER A 74 8.85 -5.72 4.99
CA SER A 74 8.83 -5.74 3.53
C SER A 74 9.25 -7.10 2.95
N LEU A 75 8.68 -7.44 1.81
CA LEU A 75 9.15 -8.45 0.86
C LEU A 75 9.84 -7.69 -0.28
N ALA A 76 11.10 -7.97 -0.59
CA ALA A 76 11.87 -7.08 -1.46
C ALA A 76 13.08 -7.71 -2.14
N GLU A 77 13.51 -7.08 -3.22
CA GLU A 77 14.81 -7.31 -3.84
C GLU A 77 15.94 -6.59 -3.08
N PRO A 78 17.18 -7.11 -3.13
CA PRO A 78 17.62 -8.31 -3.85
C PRO A 78 17.43 -9.62 -3.09
N GLU A 79 16.92 -9.59 -1.85
CA GLU A 79 16.80 -10.76 -0.99
C GLU A 79 15.84 -11.82 -1.57
N GLN A 80 14.86 -11.38 -2.36
CA GLN A 80 13.84 -12.21 -3.00
C GLN A 80 13.60 -11.71 -4.42
N GLY A 81 13.40 -12.60 -5.39
CA GLY A 81 13.01 -12.20 -6.74
C GLY A 81 11.54 -11.75 -6.80
N GLU A 82 11.20 -10.88 -7.75
CA GLU A 82 9.84 -10.35 -7.94
C GLU A 82 8.72 -11.40 -7.85
N GLY A 83 8.85 -12.53 -8.56
CA GLY A 83 7.83 -13.59 -8.52
C GLY A 83 7.62 -14.18 -7.13
N GLU A 84 8.69 -14.32 -6.34
CA GLU A 84 8.61 -14.80 -4.95
C GLU A 84 7.95 -13.75 -4.04
N ILE A 85 8.31 -12.47 -4.22
CA ILE A 85 7.71 -11.34 -3.48
C ILE A 85 6.19 -11.34 -3.65
N ILE A 86 5.73 -11.43 -4.90
CA ILE A 86 4.30 -11.40 -5.23
C ILE A 86 3.61 -12.68 -4.73
N GLN A 87 4.20 -13.86 -4.91
CA GLN A 87 3.62 -15.11 -4.42
C GLN A 87 3.43 -15.08 -2.90
N ARG A 88 4.44 -14.64 -2.14
CA ARG A 88 4.35 -14.57 -0.67
C ARG A 88 3.29 -13.58 -0.18
N PHE A 89 3.07 -12.48 -0.90
CA PHE A 89 1.97 -11.57 -0.58
C PHE A 89 0.61 -12.28 -0.68
N PHE A 90 0.35 -13.00 -1.78
CA PHE A 90 -0.89 -13.75 -1.95
C PHE A 90 -0.99 -14.97 -1.04
N ASP A 91 0.10 -15.63 -0.70
CA ASP A 91 0.13 -16.69 0.33
C ASP A 91 -0.30 -16.15 1.69
N GLY A 92 0.06 -14.91 2.01
CA GLY A 92 -0.43 -14.21 3.21
C GLY A 92 -1.96 -14.04 3.20
N ILE A 93 -2.53 -13.68 2.05
CA ILE A 93 -3.99 -13.57 1.87
C ILE A 93 -4.65 -14.94 2.01
N ASP A 94 -4.09 -15.97 1.40
CA ASP A 94 -4.60 -17.35 1.49
C ASP A 94 -4.63 -17.84 2.94
N LYS A 95 -3.50 -17.70 3.64
CA LYS A 95 -3.32 -18.16 5.02
C LYS A 95 -4.20 -17.43 6.04
N PHE A 96 -4.28 -16.11 5.95
CA PHE A 96 -4.94 -15.30 6.99
C PHE A 96 -6.36 -14.89 6.62
N THR A 97 -6.72 -14.93 5.32
CA THR A 97 -7.93 -14.34 4.76
C THR A 97 -8.26 -12.98 5.43
N PRO A 98 -7.32 -12.00 5.42
CA PRO A 98 -7.48 -10.75 6.15
C PRO A 98 -8.45 -9.82 5.42
N GLN A 99 -8.90 -8.76 6.08
CA GLN A 99 -9.25 -7.55 5.34
C GLN A 99 -7.94 -6.93 4.84
N ILE A 100 -7.79 -6.72 3.53
CA ILE A 100 -6.67 -5.96 3.00
C ILE A 100 -7.02 -4.48 2.91
N VAL A 101 -6.09 -3.61 3.24
CA VAL A 101 -6.27 -2.15 3.23
C VAL A 101 -5.12 -1.52 2.45
N SER A 102 -5.42 -0.49 1.66
CA SER A 102 -4.43 0.22 0.85
C SER A 102 -4.83 1.69 0.69
N TRP A 103 -3.91 2.52 0.25
CA TRP A 103 -4.19 3.87 -0.25
C TRP A 103 -3.98 3.89 -1.77
N ASN A 104 -5.06 3.96 -2.57
CA ASN A 104 -5.00 3.85 -4.03
C ASN A 104 -4.60 2.46 -4.58
N GLY A 105 -4.67 1.41 -3.74
CA GLY A 105 -4.31 0.05 -4.16
C GLY A 105 -5.19 -0.55 -5.25
N GLY A 106 -6.44 -0.10 -5.39
CA GLY A 106 -7.30 -0.50 -6.51
C GLY A 106 -6.95 0.22 -7.82
N GLY A 107 -6.39 1.43 -7.72
CA GLY A 107 -5.97 2.24 -8.87
C GLY A 107 -4.57 1.93 -9.37
N PHE A 108 -3.70 1.37 -8.53
CA PHE A 108 -2.30 1.12 -8.85
C PHE A 108 -1.81 -0.27 -8.42
N ASP A 109 -1.72 -0.53 -7.11
CA ASP A 109 -0.98 -1.66 -6.55
C ASP A 109 -1.49 -3.02 -7.00
N LEU A 110 -2.78 -3.31 -6.76
CA LEU A 110 -3.39 -4.59 -7.13
C LEU A 110 -3.37 -4.83 -8.64
N PRO A 111 -3.74 -3.87 -9.51
CA PRO A 111 -3.55 -4.03 -10.95
C PRO A 111 -2.12 -4.38 -11.37
N VAL A 112 -1.10 -3.73 -10.79
CA VAL A 112 0.30 -4.07 -11.05
C VAL A 112 0.60 -5.50 -10.59
N LEU A 113 0.20 -5.86 -9.37
CA LEU A 113 0.37 -7.23 -8.84
C LEU A 113 -0.36 -8.28 -9.70
N HIS A 114 -1.48 -7.96 -10.33
CA HIS A 114 -2.17 -8.88 -11.25
C HIS A 114 -1.34 -9.12 -12.51
N TYR A 115 -0.88 -8.06 -13.17
CA TYR A 115 -0.08 -8.20 -14.39
C TYR A 115 1.25 -8.91 -14.12
N ARG A 116 1.93 -8.54 -13.02
CA ARG A 116 3.19 -9.19 -12.63
C ARG A 116 2.97 -10.60 -12.13
N GLY A 117 1.85 -10.87 -11.46
CA GLY A 117 1.43 -12.22 -11.11
C GLY A 117 1.25 -13.12 -12.34
N LEU A 118 0.61 -12.62 -13.40
CA LEU A 118 0.47 -13.36 -14.67
C LEU A 118 1.84 -13.66 -15.31
N ILE A 119 2.76 -12.69 -15.30
CA ILE A 119 4.11 -12.85 -15.87
C ILE A 119 4.93 -13.90 -15.12
N HIS A 120 4.80 -13.96 -13.79
CA HIS A 120 5.54 -14.88 -12.93
C HIS A 120 4.82 -16.21 -12.62
N GLY A 121 3.60 -16.41 -13.12
CA GLY A 121 2.81 -17.62 -12.87
C GLY A 121 2.33 -17.76 -11.41
N VAL A 122 2.04 -16.65 -10.75
CA VAL A 122 1.59 -16.60 -9.36
C VAL A 122 0.21 -17.23 -9.19
N VAL A 123 0.04 -17.97 -8.10
CA VAL A 123 -1.21 -18.65 -7.73
C VAL A 123 -1.83 -17.97 -6.52
N ALA A 124 -3.07 -17.48 -6.67
CA ALA A 124 -3.76 -16.70 -5.64
C ALA A 124 -5.26 -17.07 -5.51
N PRO A 125 -5.60 -18.35 -5.26
CA PRO A 125 -6.97 -18.86 -5.36
C PRO A 125 -7.92 -18.14 -4.42
N ARG A 126 -7.50 -17.90 -3.17
CA ARG A 126 -8.32 -17.21 -2.17
C ARG A 126 -8.57 -15.74 -2.48
N TYR A 127 -7.59 -15.07 -3.10
CA TYR A 127 -7.75 -13.69 -3.54
C TYR A 127 -8.79 -13.57 -4.66
N TRP A 128 -8.78 -14.53 -5.60
CA TRP A 128 -9.68 -14.58 -6.75
C TRP A 128 -11.02 -15.29 -6.51
N ASP A 129 -11.30 -15.77 -5.29
CA ASP A 129 -12.58 -16.41 -4.96
C ASP A 129 -13.72 -15.39 -5.03
N LEU A 130 -14.67 -15.60 -5.92
CA LEU A 130 -15.83 -14.73 -6.13
C LEU A 130 -17.14 -15.34 -5.61
N GLY A 131 -17.07 -16.45 -4.87
CA GLY A 131 -18.26 -17.18 -4.43
C GLY A 131 -18.41 -18.57 -5.01
N ASP A 132 -17.55 -18.94 -5.95
CA ASP A 132 -17.57 -20.16 -6.76
C ASP A 132 -16.41 -21.11 -6.46
N GLY A 133 -15.55 -20.77 -5.49
CA GLY A 133 -14.51 -21.66 -4.99
C GLY A 133 -15.04 -22.84 -4.17
N ASP A 134 -14.13 -23.76 -3.86
CA ASP A 134 -14.40 -24.99 -3.09
C ASP A 134 -14.08 -24.85 -1.59
N TYR A 135 -13.78 -23.64 -1.10
CA TYR A 135 -13.57 -23.42 0.33
C TYR A 135 -14.90 -23.46 1.08
N ALA A 136 -14.87 -23.89 2.34
CA ALA A 136 -16.07 -24.02 3.16
C ALA A 136 -16.87 -22.71 3.29
N ASP A 137 -16.20 -21.56 3.19
CA ASP A 137 -16.77 -20.21 3.26
C ASP A 137 -16.77 -19.47 1.91
N SER A 138 -16.49 -20.15 0.78
CA SER A 138 -16.49 -19.50 -0.55
C SER A 138 -17.78 -18.75 -0.81
N ARG A 139 -18.94 -19.29 -0.42
CA ARG A 139 -20.24 -18.62 -0.58
C ARG A 139 -20.30 -17.20 0.04
N ASP A 140 -19.52 -16.91 1.07
CA ASP A 140 -19.46 -15.59 1.69
C ASP A 140 -18.75 -14.56 0.78
N PHE A 141 -17.84 -15.02 -0.09
CA PHE A 141 -17.11 -14.19 -1.04
C PHE A 141 -18.00 -13.63 -2.15
N LYS A 142 -19.17 -14.23 -2.39
CA LYS A 142 -20.18 -13.64 -3.29
C LYS A 142 -20.60 -12.23 -2.88
N TRP A 143 -20.65 -11.97 -1.57
CA TRP A 143 -21.13 -10.71 -1.00
C TRP A 143 -20.02 -9.83 -0.45
N ASN A 144 -18.81 -10.37 -0.29
CA ASN A 144 -17.65 -9.65 0.19
C ASN A 144 -16.37 -10.37 -0.24
N ASN A 145 -15.77 -9.96 -1.36
CA ASN A 145 -14.52 -10.51 -1.95
C ASN A 145 -13.49 -9.38 -2.17
N TYR A 146 -12.28 -9.73 -2.59
CA TYR A 146 -11.19 -8.78 -2.79
C TYR A 146 -11.26 -7.99 -4.11
N ILE A 147 -12.08 -8.41 -5.08
CA ILE A 147 -12.10 -7.84 -6.44
C ILE A 147 -13.16 -6.76 -6.60
N SER A 148 -14.31 -6.95 -5.95
CA SER A 148 -15.46 -6.06 -6.11
C SER A 148 -15.20 -4.74 -5.40
N ARG A 149 -15.12 -3.66 -6.18
CA ARG A 149 -14.82 -2.29 -5.71
C ARG A 149 -15.66 -1.81 -4.51
N TYR A 150 -16.92 -2.23 -4.42
CA TYR A 150 -17.86 -1.79 -3.37
C TYR A 150 -17.90 -2.73 -2.16
N HIS A 151 -17.12 -3.82 -2.19
CA HIS A 151 -16.94 -4.69 -1.04
C HIS A 151 -15.86 -4.12 -0.12
N MET A 152 -15.81 -4.60 1.12
CA MET A 152 -14.91 -4.06 2.15
C MET A 152 -13.80 -5.05 2.53
N ARG A 153 -13.73 -6.21 1.86
CA ARG A 153 -12.66 -7.19 2.09
C ARG A 153 -11.32 -6.67 1.54
N HIS A 154 -11.34 -5.97 0.41
CA HIS A 154 -10.36 -4.94 0.08
C HIS A 154 -10.96 -3.58 0.42
N LEU A 155 -10.30 -2.82 1.28
CA LEU A 155 -10.64 -1.44 1.57
C LEU A 155 -9.57 -0.53 0.96
N ASP A 156 -9.83 -0.02 -0.24
CA ASP A 156 -9.08 1.12 -0.77
C ASP A 156 -9.59 2.41 -0.10
N LEU A 157 -8.83 2.92 0.87
CA LEU A 157 -9.24 4.07 1.66
C LEU A 157 -9.42 5.33 0.82
N MET A 158 -8.52 5.55 -0.14
CA MET A 158 -8.58 6.73 -0.99
C MET A 158 -9.85 6.70 -1.84
N ASP A 159 -10.15 5.55 -2.44
CA ASP A 159 -11.31 5.39 -3.32
C ASP A 159 -12.64 5.55 -2.56
N VAL A 160 -12.74 4.95 -1.37
CA VAL A 160 -13.92 5.08 -0.50
C VAL A 160 -14.11 6.50 0.00
N LEU A 161 -13.05 7.15 0.51
CA LEU A 161 -13.12 8.53 1.03
C LEU A 161 -13.40 9.55 -0.08
N ALA A 162 -12.87 9.33 -1.28
CA ALA A 162 -13.13 10.17 -2.45
C ALA A 162 -14.51 9.91 -3.07
N MET A 163 -15.34 9.04 -2.47
CA MET A 163 -16.64 8.61 -3.00
C MET A 163 -16.54 8.14 -4.46
N TYR A 164 -15.48 7.42 -4.80
CA TYR A 164 -15.22 6.90 -6.14
C TYR A 164 -15.01 7.97 -7.22
N GLN A 165 -14.76 9.23 -6.84
CA GLN A 165 -14.52 10.35 -7.74
C GLN A 165 -13.03 10.69 -7.80
N PRO A 166 -12.35 10.47 -8.95
CA PRO A 166 -10.91 10.73 -9.07
C PRO A 166 -10.51 12.17 -8.70
N ARG A 167 -11.38 13.16 -8.99
CA ARG A 167 -11.14 14.57 -8.66
C ARG A 167 -11.13 14.89 -7.16
N ALA A 168 -11.67 13.99 -6.33
CA ALA A 168 -11.73 14.13 -4.89
C ALA A 168 -10.66 13.29 -4.17
N ALA A 169 -9.81 12.59 -4.94
CA ALA A 169 -8.67 11.88 -4.38
C ALA A 169 -7.68 12.87 -3.75
N ALA A 170 -7.06 12.44 -2.65
CA ALA A 170 -6.05 13.20 -1.93
C ALA A 170 -4.75 12.38 -1.80
N PRO A 171 -3.57 13.01 -1.74
CA PRO A 171 -2.34 12.33 -1.38
C PRO A 171 -2.41 11.77 0.06
N LEU A 172 -1.86 10.57 0.27
CA LEU A 172 -1.76 9.96 1.61
C LEU A 172 -1.02 10.88 2.59
N ASP A 173 0.09 11.47 2.12
CA ASP A 173 0.96 12.35 2.91
C ASP A 173 0.19 13.54 3.49
N ASP A 174 -0.53 14.25 2.61
CA ASP A 174 -1.33 15.41 3.00
C ASP A 174 -2.41 15.01 4.02
N LEU A 175 -3.16 13.94 3.75
CA LEU A 175 -4.22 13.52 4.67
C LEU A 175 -3.64 13.07 6.02
N ALA A 176 -2.57 12.27 6.03
CA ALA A 176 -1.92 11.80 7.23
C ALA A 176 -1.47 12.97 8.11
N LYS A 177 -0.82 13.99 7.52
CA LYS A 177 -0.41 15.22 8.21
C LYS A 177 -1.61 16.00 8.75
N LEU A 178 -2.66 16.17 7.95
CA LEU A 178 -3.87 16.89 8.35
C LEU A 178 -4.59 16.25 9.55
N ILE A 179 -4.51 14.92 9.70
CA ILE A 179 -5.12 14.20 10.83
C ILE A 179 -4.15 13.92 12.00
N GLY A 180 -2.95 14.51 11.95
CA GLY A 180 -1.97 14.53 13.04
C GLY A 180 -0.99 13.35 13.05
N PHE A 181 -0.80 12.64 11.94
CA PHE A 181 0.23 11.62 11.77
C PHE A 181 1.45 12.19 11.02
N PRO A 182 2.62 11.52 11.05
CA PRO A 182 3.86 12.05 10.47
C PRO A 182 3.78 12.35 8.97
N GLY A 183 3.01 11.56 8.22
CA GLY A 183 3.08 11.54 6.76
C GLY A 183 4.36 10.88 6.25
N LYS A 184 4.69 11.13 4.99
CA LYS A 184 5.87 10.62 4.31
C LYS A 184 7.14 11.26 4.88
N LEU A 185 8.15 10.42 5.12
CA LEU A 185 9.49 10.87 5.51
C LEU A 185 10.49 10.42 4.46
N GLY A 186 11.29 11.37 3.96
CA GLY A 186 12.35 11.10 3.01
C GLY A 186 11.91 11.14 1.55
N MET A 187 11.76 9.96 0.94
CA MET A 187 11.69 9.77 -0.52
C MET A 187 10.31 10.12 -1.10
N ASP A 188 10.29 10.57 -2.36
CA ASP A 188 9.09 10.73 -3.18
C ASP A 188 9.05 9.57 -4.20
N GLY A 189 7.86 9.02 -4.48
CA GLY A 189 7.71 7.89 -5.42
C GLY A 189 8.30 8.15 -6.81
N SER A 190 8.38 9.41 -7.25
CA SER A 190 9.05 9.78 -8.50
C SER A 190 10.55 9.50 -8.52
N LYS A 191 11.19 9.33 -7.35
CA LYS A 191 12.63 9.09 -7.20
C LYS A 191 13.00 7.62 -7.05
N VAL A 192 12.04 6.71 -7.07
CA VAL A 192 12.27 5.27 -6.84
C VAL A 192 13.20 4.69 -7.90
N TRP A 193 13.04 5.06 -9.17
CA TRP A 193 13.92 4.59 -10.24
C TRP A 193 15.36 5.10 -10.09
N GLU A 194 15.53 6.37 -9.77
CA GLU A 194 16.86 6.97 -9.52
C GLU A 194 17.54 6.30 -8.32
N ALA A 195 16.83 6.18 -7.19
CA ALA A 195 17.32 5.48 -6.01
C ALA A 195 17.68 4.02 -6.29
N TRP A 196 16.90 3.33 -7.12
CA TRP A 196 17.19 1.97 -7.54
C TRP A 196 18.48 1.87 -8.34
N CYS A 197 18.67 2.75 -9.33
CA CYS A 197 19.90 2.80 -10.13
C CYS A 197 21.15 3.09 -9.29
N GLU A 198 20.98 3.87 -8.22
CA GLU A 198 22.06 4.19 -7.27
C GLU A 198 22.28 3.10 -6.20
N GLY A 199 21.55 1.99 -6.24
CA GLY A 199 21.68 0.89 -5.28
C GLY A 199 21.09 1.20 -3.90
N ARG A 200 20.24 2.22 -3.78
CA ARG A 200 19.57 2.64 -2.52
C ARG A 200 18.28 1.85 -2.25
N GLY A 201 18.29 0.54 -2.53
CA GLY A 201 17.13 -0.34 -2.33
C GLY A 201 16.61 -0.37 -0.89
N ALA A 202 17.51 -0.25 0.10
CA ALA A 202 17.12 -0.17 1.51
C ALA A 202 16.29 1.09 1.83
N GLU A 203 16.58 2.23 1.21
CA GLU A 203 15.80 3.47 1.42
C GLU A 203 14.40 3.37 0.81
N ILE A 204 14.26 2.71 -0.35
CA ILE A 204 12.96 2.43 -0.97
C ILE A 204 12.10 1.57 -0.03
N ARG A 205 12.70 0.56 0.60
CA ARG A 205 12.01 -0.28 1.60
C ARG A 205 11.57 0.50 2.82
N ASP A 206 12.49 1.25 3.41
CA ASP A 206 12.23 2.04 4.61
C ASP A 206 11.09 3.05 4.37
N TYR A 207 11.10 3.70 3.20
CA TYR A 207 10.02 4.60 2.76
C TYR A 207 8.67 3.87 2.64
N CYS A 208 8.64 2.74 1.93
CA CYS A 208 7.41 1.95 1.75
C CYS A 208 6.88 1.39 3.09
N GLU A 209 7.76 1.02 4.04
CA GLU A 209 7.35 0.65 5.41
C GLU A 209 6.62 1.81 6.12
N THR A 210 7.07 3.06 5.96
CA THR A 210 6.37 4.22 6.56
C THR A 210 5.01 4.50 5.92
N ASP A 211 4.86 4.28 4.61
CA ASP A 211 3.58 4.48 3.90
C ASP A 211 2.50 3.48 4.33
N VAL A 212 2.85 2.21 4.56
CA VAL A 212 1.88 1.24 5.10
C VAL A 212 1.48 1.54 6.54
N VAL A 213 2.39 2.09 7.35
CA VAL A 213 2.07 2.52 8.72
C VAL A 213 1.16 3.75 8.70
N ASN A 214 1.44 4.75 7.85
CA ASN A 214 0.54 5.89 7.66
C ASN A 214 -0.85 5.42 7.22
N THR A 215 -0.91 4.51 6.25
CA THR A 215 -2.17 3.93 5.77
C THR A 215 -2.92 3.20 6.88
N TYR A 216 -2.24 2.43 7.73
CA TYR A 216 -2.85 1.78 8.90
C TYR A 216 -3.44 2.78 9.91
N LEU A 217 -2.72 3.88 10.18
CA LEU A 217 -3.15 4.91 11.11
C LEU A 217 -4.36 5.70 10.58
N VAL A 218 -4.36 6.03 9.29
CA VAL A 218 -5.52 6.61 8.60
C VAL A 218 -6.69 5.63 8.63
N ALA A 219 -6.48 4.34 8.36
CA ALA A 219 -7.51 3.31 8.48
C ALA A 219 -8.12 3.29 9.89
N THR A 220 -7.27 3.38 10.92
CA THR A 220 -7.68 3.38 12.33
C THR A 220 -8.52 4.62 12.65
N ARG A 221 -8.17 5.80 12.11
CA ARG A 221 -9.01 7.01 12.22
C ARG A 221 -10.33 6.86 11.46
N PHE A 222 -10.32 6.21 10.31
CA PHE A 222 -11.55 5.94 9.54
C PHE A 222 -12.49 4.98 10.28
N ARG A 223 -11.96 3.98 10.98
CA ARG A 223 -12.76 3.10 11.86
C ARG A 223 -13.44 3.88 12.98
N LEU A 224 -12.73 4.84 13.59
CA LEU A 224 -13.33 5.77 14.56
C LEU A 224 -14.44 6.60 13.92
N MET A 225 -14.22 7.17 12.72
CA MET A 225 -15.22 7.94 11.98
C MET A 225 -16.48 7.13 11.68
N ARG A 226 -16.34 5.82 11.45
CA ARG A 226 -17.46 4.88 11.22
C ARG A 226 -18.15 4.40 12.49
N GLY A 227 -17.65 4.77 13.67
CA GLY A 227 -18.15 4.28 14.96
C GLY A 227 -17.87 2.79 15.20
N GLU A 228 -16.90 2.21 14.49
CA GLU A 228 -16.50 0.80 14.70
C GLU A 228 -15.67 0.61 15.97
N ILE A 229 -15.03 1.68 16.43
CA ILE A 229 -14.27 1.76 17.68
C ILE A 229 -14.63 3.06 18.40
N ALA A 230 -14.64 3.00 19.72
CA ALA A 230 -14.76 4.17 20.57
C ALA A 230 -13.46 5.00 20.56
N ARG A 231 -13.53 6.22 21.10
CA ARG A 231 -12.41 7.15 21.10
C ARG A 231 -11.24 6.67 21.96
N ASP A 232 -11.54 6.07 23.11
CA ASP A 232 -10.55 5.45 24.00
C ASP A 232 -9.86 4.25 23.33
N GLU A 233 -10.62 3.41 22.61
CA GLU A 233 -10.05 2.31 21.81
C GLU A 233 -9.14 2.83 20.69
N TYR A 234 -9.54 3.91 20.01
CA TYR A 234 -8.71 4.58 19.00
C TYR A 234 -7.40 5.12 19.60
N GLU A 235 -7.48 5.84 20.72
CA GLU A 235 -6.31 6.40 21.40
C GLU A 235 -5.37 5.29 21.91
N ALA A 236 -5.93 4.21 22.44
CA ALA A 236 -5.16 3.04 22.88
C ALA A 236 -4.45 2.35 21.71
N GLU A 237 -5.11 2.18 20.56
CA GLU A 237 -4.51 1.56 19.38
C GLU A 237 -3.39 2.43 18.79
N VAL A 238 -3.56 3.75 18.73
CA VAL A 238 -2.50 4.67 18.29
C VAL A 238 -1.29 4.63 19.23
N ALA A 239 -1.52 4.65 20.54
CA ALA A 239 -0.44 4.54 21.52
C ALA A 239 0.27 3.18 21.43
N PHE A 240 -0.47 2.10 21.20
CA PHE A 240 0.06 0.77 20.98
C PHE A 240 0.98 0.73 19.75
N VAL A 241 0.51 1.18 18.58
CA VAL A 241 1.33 1.23 17.35
C VAL A 241 2.61 2.00 17.58
N ARG A 242 2.52 3.19 18.19
CA ARG A 242 3.70 4.01 18.51
C ARG A 242 4.70 3.24 19.37
N SER A 243 4.21 2.48 20.36
CA SER A 243 5.07 1.66 21.23
C SER A 243 5.72 0.48 20.51
N GLU A 244 5.03 -0.15 19.56
CA GLU A 244 5.57 -1.25 18.76
C GLU A 244 6.66 -0.74 17.82
N LEU A 245 6.43 0.39 17.13
CA LEU A 245 7.44 1.01 16.27
C LEU A 245 8.68 1.44 17.07
N ALA A 246 8.51 1.92 18.31
CA ALA A 246 9.64 2.29 19.17
C ALA A 246 10.53 1.10 19.57
N ARG A 247 10.02 -0.15 19.45
CA ARG A 247 10.82 -1.36 19.65
C ARG A 247 11.57 -1.80 18.39
N LEU A 248 11.17 -1.29 17.23
CA LEU A 248 11.86 -1.53 15.97
C LEU A 248 13.04 -0.55 15.90
N ASP A 249 14.20 -0.96 16.41
CA ASP A 249 15.43 -0.14 16.46
C ASP A 249 16.08 0.04 15.07
N LYS A 250 15.35 0.69 14.15
CA LYS A 250 15.82 1.09 12.82
C LYS A 250 15.87 2.64 12.72
N ALA A 251 16.70 3.16 11.81
CA ALA A 251 16.90 4.61 11.67
C ALA A 251 15.61 5.34 11.27
N HIS A 252 14.93 4.88 10.22
CA HIS A 252 13.69 5.49 9.73
C HIS A 252 12.57 5.49 10.79
N TRP A 253 12.47 4.47 11.66
CA TRP A 253 11.48 4.48 12.75
C TRP A 253 11.78 5.53 13.82
N ARG A 254 13.06 5.78 14.12
CA ARG A 254 13.44 6.87 15.03
C ARG A 254 13.07 8.23 14.45
N GLU A 255 13.29 8.44 13.16
CA GLU A 255 12.88 9.64 12.43
C GLU A 255 11.35 9.78 12.39
N TYR A 256 10.63 8.69 12.11
CA TYR A 256 9.17 8.61 12.11
C TYR A 256 8.55 8.98 13.45
N LEU A 257 9.07 8.41 14.53
CA LEU A 257 8.59 8.70 15.88
C LEU A 257 8.93 10.12 16.35
N ALA A 258 10.04 10.69 15.86
CA ALA A 258 10.40 12.08 16.12
C ALA A 258 9.44 13.06 15.41
N ALA A 259 9.08 12.77 14.16
CA ALA A 259 8.15 13.58 13.37
C ALA A 259 6.69 13.52 13.89
N TRP A 260 6.29 12.41 14.53
CA TRP A 260 4.93 12.23 15.05
C TRP A 260 4.56 13.21 16.18
N GLY A 261 5.54 13.86 16.82
CA GLY A 261 5.27 14.81 17.92
C GLY A 261 4.60 14.15 19.14
N ALA A 262 4.21 14.94 20.13
CA ALA A 262 3.35 14.47 21.22
C ALA A 262 1.91 14.30 20.69
N PRO A 263 1.11 13.33 21.17
CA PRO A 263 -0.27 13.16 20.71
C PRO A 263 -1.00 14.49 20.84
N ALA A 264 -1.35 15.09 19.69
CA ALA A 264 -2.24 16.23 19.69
C ALA A 264 -3.57 15.72 20.25
N VAL A 265 -3.92 16.19 21.45
CA VAL A 265 -5.26 16.00 22.00
C VAL A 265 -6.19 16.77 21.06
N SER A 266 -6.67 16.09 20.02
CA SER A 266 -7.76 16.58 19.20
C SER A 266 -8.95 16.73 20.14
N ALA A 267 -9.17 17.97 20.61
CA ALA A 267 -10.38 18.30 21.33
C ALA A 267 -11.55 17.81 20.48
N ALA A 268 -12.41 16.99 21.07
CA ALA A 268 -13.64 16.58 20.40
C ALA A 268 -14.38 17.85 19.95
N PRO A 269 -15.02 17.85 18.77
CA PRO A 269 -15.98 18.91 18.48
C PRO A 269 -17.00 18.90 19.63
N THR A 270 -17.03 19.98 20.41
CA THR A 270 -18.05 20.18 21.44
C THR A 270 -19.36 20.45 20.71
N VAL A 271 -20.10 19.39 20.42
CA VAL A 271 -21.47 19.53 19.93
C VAL A 271 -22.33 19.76 21.16
N SER A 272 -22.77 21.02 21.33
CA SER A 272 -23.87 21.33 22.24
C SER A 272 -25.09 20.52 21.81
N ALA A 273 -25.75 19.84 22.74
CA ALA A 273 -26.93 19.02 22.46
C ALA A 273 -28.14 19.84 21.94
N ASP A 274 -28.04 21.17 21.89
CA ASP A 274 -29.12 22.07 21.49
C ASP A 274 -29.16 22.44 19.98
N ASP A 275 -28.16 22.06 19.17
CA ASP A 275 -28.07 22.49 17.76
C ASP A 275 -28.45 21.39 16.72
N ALA A 276 -29.03 20.28 17.15
CA ALA A 276 -29.55 19.26 16.24
C ALA A 276 -31.04 19.51 15.94
N VAL A 277 -31.32 20.40 14.97
CA VAL A 277 -32.61 20.53 14.28
C VAL A 277 -32.49 20.02 12.86
#